data_AF-X0S3M3-F1
#
_entry.id   AF-X0S3M3-F1
#
_cell.length_a   1.000
_cell.length_b   1.000
_cell.length_c   1.000
_cell.angle_alpha   90.00
_cell.angle_beta   90.00
_cell.angle_gamma   90.00
#
_symmetry.space_group_name_H-M   'P 1'
#
loop_
_entity.id
_entity.type
_entity.pdbx_description
1 polymer ?
#
loop_
_entity_poly.entity_id
_entity_poly.type
_entity_poly.pdbx_seq_one_letter_code
_entity_poly.pdbx_strand_id
1 'polypeptide(L)'
;MSDWSAIGAIVSGVSAFISAIAVIIAVSALKEQAAATKFVIFESCFNRILDLEKELYSEYADKREDEKKRWDSLFFNSIEELSFLSNEGYLDDPKMINFFSPAIITWYEQIFKEHYPEEVIKNPDVFPEMKKLYKKIKKN
;
A
#
# COMPACT_ATOMS: atom_id res chain seq x y z
N MET A 1 2.97 -36.62 -50.71
CA MET A 1 3.18 -36.56 -49.25
C MET A 1 3.85 -35.27 -48.78
N SER A 2 4.41 -34.41 -49.66
CA SER A 2 5.10 -33.16 -49.27
C SER A 2 4.19 -31.99 -48.88
N ASP A 3 2.93 -31.95 -49.34
CA ASP A 3 2.04 -30.80 -49.09
C ASP A 3 1.46 -30.78 -47.67
N TRP A 4 1.19 -31.95 -47.08
CA TRP A 4 0.64 -32.05 -45.72
C TRP A 4 1.63 -31.60 -44.64
N SER A 5 2.93 -31.85 -44.83
CA SER A 5 3.97 -31.34 -43.92
C SER A 5 4.16 -29.83 -44.05
N ALA A 6 4.03 -29.27 -45.25
CA ALA A 6 4.11 -27.83 -45.47
C ALA A 6 2.88 -27.10 -44.89
N ILE A 7 1.68 -27.64 -45.08
CA ILE A 7 0.44 -27.13 -44.47
C ILE A 7 0.52 -27.22 -42.94
N GLY A 8 1.01 -28.33 -42.39
CA GLY A 8 1.21 -28.49 -40.95
C GLY A 8 2.18 -27.47 -40.35
N ALA A 9 3.27 -27.14 -41.06
CA ALA A 9 4.23 -26.13 -40.64
C ALA A 9 3.69 -24.69 -40.71
N ILE A 10 2.84 -24.39 -41.71
CA ILE A 10 2.17 -23.08 -41.83
C ILE A 10 1.15 -22.90 -40.70
N VAL A 11 0.34 -23.94 -40.41
CA VAL A 11 -0.66 -23.90 -39.34
C VAL A 11 0.00 -23.79 -37.95
N SER A 12 1.10 -24.50 -37.71
CA SER A 12 1.86 -24.38 -36.45
C SER A 12 2.54 -23.02 -36.30
N GLY A 13 3.07 -22.45 -37.38
CA GLY A 13 3.65 -21.10 -37.38
C GLY A 13 2.62 -19.99 -37.08
N VAL A 14 1.44 -20.07 -37.68
CA VAL A 14 0.34 -19.11 -37.46
C VAL A 14 -0.21 -19.24 -36.03
N SER A 15 -0.40 -20.46 -35.53
CA SER A 15 -0.89 -20.67 -34.16
C SER A 15 0.11 -20.18 -33.11
N ALA A 16 1.41 -20.44 -33.28
CA ALA A 16 2.45 -19.91 -32.38
C ALA A 16 2.47 -18.37 -32.33
N PHE A 17 2.25 -17.72 -33.48
CA PHE A 17 2.17 -16.26 -33.57
C PHE A 17 0.94 -15.70 -32.83
N ILE A 18 -0.23 -16.31 -33.01
CA ILE A 18 -1.46 -15.93 -32.29
C ILE A 18 -1.28 -16.12 -30.78
N SER A 19 -0.68 -17.24 -30.35
CA SER A 19 -0.40 -17.49 -28.93
C SER A 19 0.55 -16.46 -28.33
N ALA A 20 1.59 -16.03 -29.06
CA ALA A 20 2.49 -14.99 -28.58
C ALA A 20 1.78 -13.64 -28.36
N ILE A 21 0.89 -13.24 -29.27
CA ILE A 21 0.08 -12.03 -29.12
C ILE A 21 -0.87 -12.15 -27.92
N ALA A 22 -1.51 -13.31 -27.74
CA ALA A 22 -2.40 -13.55 -26.60
C ALA A 22 -1.65 -13.45 -25.27
N VAL A 23 -0.41 -13.96 -25.19
CA VAL A 23 0.45 -13.83 -24.00
C VAL A 23 0.79 -12.36 -23.74
N ILE A 24 1.13 -11.58 -24.76
CA ILE A 24 1.42 -10.14 -24.61
C ILE A 24 0.18 -9.40 -24.07
N ILE A 25 -0.99 -9.64 -24.64
CA ILE A 25 -2.25 -9.05 -24.18
C ILE A 25 -2.55 -9.47 -22.74
N ALA A 26 -2.41 -10.75 -22.41
CA ALA A 26 -2.64 -11.27 -21.07
C ALA A 26 -1.67 -10.65 -20.05
N VAL A 27 -0.38 -10.51 -20.38
CA VAL A 27 0.61 -9.84 -19.53
C VAL A 27 0.24 -8.38 -19.30
N SER A 28 -0.20 -7.66 -20.34
CA SER A 28 -0.66 -6.27 -20.20
C SER A 28 -1.90 -6.17 -19.30
N ALA A 29 -2.89 -7.03 -19.50
CA ALA A 29 -4.09 -7.08 -18.68
C ALA A 29 -3.78 -7.41 -17.20
N LEU A 30 -2.84 -8.34 -16.95
CA LEU A 30 -2.38 -8.66 -15.59
C LEU A 30 -1.68 -7.48 -14.92
N LYS A 31 -0.92 -6.67 -15.67
CA LYS A 31 -0.29 -5.45 -15.15
C LYS A 31 -1.31 -4.39 -14.75
N GLU A 32 -2.31 -4.16 -15.61
CA GLU A 32 -3.40 -3.22 -15.31
C GLU A 32 -4.23 -3.68 -14.12
N GLN A 33 -4.55 -4.97 -14.05
CA GLN A 33 -5.26 -5.57 -12.92
C GLN A 33 -4.45 -5.41 -11.62
N ALA A 34 -3.14 -5.69 -11.66
CA ALA A 34 -2.27 -5.51 -10.50
C ALA A 34 -2.24 -4.05 -10.03
N ALA A 35 -2.16 -3.08 -10.94
CA ALA A 35 -2.21 -1.66 -10.59
C ALA A 35 -3.55 -1.26 -9.95
N ALA A 36 -4.67 -1.74 -10.50
CA ALA A 36 -5.99 -1.51 -9.94
C ALA A 36 -6.14 -2.13 -8.53
N THR A 37 -5.66 -3.36 -8.34
CA THR A 37 -5.66 -4.02 -7.02
C THR A 37 -4.85 -3.23 -6.00
N LYS A 38 -3.65 -2.74 -6.37
CA LYS A 38 -2.83 -1.91 -5.49
C LYS A 38 -3.55 -0.61 -5.10
N PHE A 39 -4.23 0.02 -6.05
CA PHE A 39 -5.02 1.22 -5.78
C PHE A 39 -6.17 0.95 -4.81
N VAL A 40 -6.91 -0.15 -4.99
CA VAL A 40 -8.01 -0.53 -4.08
C VAL A 40 -7.51 -0.80 -2.66
N ILE A 41 -6.37 -1.50 -2.52
CA ILE A 41 -5.74 -1.75 -1.21
C ILE A 41 -5.36 -0.42 -0.55
N PHE A 42 -4.72 0.47 -1.32
CA PHE A 42 -4.34 1.80 -0.86
C PHE A 42 -5.56 2.61 -0.42
N GLU A 43 -6.59 2.72 -1.27
CA GLU A 43 -7.82 3.47 -1.00
C GLU A 43 -8.53 2.95 0.26
N SER A 44 -8.63 1.64 0.42
CA SER A 44 -9.25 1.03 1.59
C SER A 44 -8.50 1.38 2.89
N CYS A 45 -7.17 1.27 2.89
CA CYS A 45 -6.35 1.62 4.06
C CYS A 45 -6.41 3.12 4.34
N PHE A 46 -6.29 3.95 3.30
CA PHE A 46 -6.20 5.40 3.41
C PHE A 46 -7.52 6.00 3.90
N ASN A 47 -8.66 5.55 3.37
CA ASN A 47 -9.97 6.03 3.81
C ASN A 47 -10.24 5.71 5.29
N ARG A 48 -9.84 4.52 5.76
CA ARG A 48 -9.95 4.17 7.18
C ARG A 48 -9.13 5.12 8.07
N ILE A 49 -7.92 5.49 7.64
CA ILE A 49 -7.09 6.47 8.36
C ILE A 49 -7.75 7.86 8.34
N LEU A 50 -8.25 8.30 7.19
CA LEU A 50 -8.95 9.59 7.08
C LEU A 50 -10.20 9.67 7.96
N ASP A 51 -10.95 8.58 8.10
CA ASP A 51 -12.14 8.57 8.96
C ASP A 51 -11.75 8.69 10.45
N LEU A 52 -10.67 8.04 10.86
CA LEU A 52 -10.13 8.20 12.21
C LEU A 52 -9.54 9.62 12.42
N GLU A 53 -8.89 10.19 11.42
CA GLU A 53 -8.39 11.57 11.46
C GLU A 53 -9.53 12.59 11.54
N LYS A 54 -10.66 12.38 10.85
CA LYS A 54 -11.86 13.21 11.05
C LYS A 54 -12.35 13.15 12.50
N GLU A 55 -12.39 11.95 13.08
CA GLU A 55 -12.78 11.75 14.49
C GLU A 55 -11.82 12.48 15.45
N LEU A 56 -10.51 12.52 15.12
CA LEU A 56 -9.51 13.31 15.86
C LEU A 56 -9.91 14.78 15.94
N TYR A 57 -10.31 15.37 14.80
CA TYR A 57 -10.66 16.78 14.73
C TYR A 57 -12.05 17.12 15.25
N SER A 58 -13.00 16.18 15.21
CA SER A 58 -14.40 16.45 15.55
C SER A 58 -14.77 16.12 17.00
N GLU A 59 -14.20 15.05 17.57
CA GLU A 59 -14.72 14.49 18.82
C GLU A 59 -13.63 14.12 19.82
N TYR A 60 -12.40 13.85 19.38
CA TYR A 60 -11.38 13.24 20.22
C TYR A 60 -11.05 14.05 21.47
N ALA A 61 -11.00 15.38 21.38
CA ALA A 61 -10.70 16.26 22.51
C ALA A 61 -11.63 16.02 23.71
N ASP A 62 -12.92 15.77 23.44
CA ASP A 62 -13.99 15.63 24.43
C ASP A 62 -14.19 14.18 24.92
N LYS A 63 -13.51 13.20 24.32
CA LYS A 63 -13.60 11.78 24.71
C LYS A 63 -12.89 11.50 26.04
N ARG A 64 -13.36 10.46 26.73
CA ARG A 64 -12.71 9.96 27.95
C ARG A 64 -11.36 9.32 27.63
N GLU A 65 -10.52 9.20 28.64
CA GLU A 65 -9.15 8.69 28.50
C GLU A 65 -9.08 7.27 27.93
N ASP A 66 -10.01 6.39 28.29
CA ASP A 66 -10.12 5.03 27.76
C ASP A 66 -10.51 5.02 26.27
N GLU A 67 -11.37 5.95 25.87
CA GLU A 67 -11.81 6.12 24.48
C GLU A 67 -10.69 6.72 23.61
N LYS A 68 -9.92 7.67 24.16
CA LYS A 68 -8.72 8.22 23.50
C LYS A 68 -7.68 7.14 23.22
N LYS A 69 -7.35 6.31 24.22
CA LYS A 69 -6.43 5.16 24.05
C LYS A 69 -6.92 4.16 23.02
N ARG A 70 -8.24 3.92 22.95
CA ARG A 70 -8.83 3.04 21.94
C ARG A 70 -8.69 3.64 20.55
N TRP A 71 -8.95 4.94 20.40
CA TRP A 71 -8.75 5.65 19.15
C TRP A 71 -7.29 5.59 18.71
N ASP A 72 -6.34 5.86 19.62
CA ASP A 72 -4.89 5.77 19.33
C ASP A 72 -4.53 4.40 18.80
N SER A 73 -4.99 3.34 19.47
CA SER A 73 -4.76 1.97 19.03
C SER A 73 -5.29 1.73 17.61
N LEU A 74 -6.51 2.18 17.29
CA LEU A 74 -7.09 2.00 15.96
C LEU A 74 -6.34 2.81 14.89
N PHE A 75 -5.99 4.06 15.20
CA PHE A 75 -5.30 4.97 14.29
C PHE A 75 -3.90 4.47 13.95
N PHE A 76 -3.08 4.19 14.97
CA PHE A 76 -1.71 3.76 14.74
C PHE A 76 -1.62 2.32 14.22
N ASN A 77 -2.56 1.42 14.55
CA ASN A 77 -2.64 0.13 13.86
C ASN A 77 -2.99 0.27 12.37
N SER A 78 -3.83 1.24 12.01
CA SER A 78 -4.17 1.49 10.60
C SER A 78 -2.98 2.04 9.82
N ILE A 79 -2.20 2.93 10.44
CA ILE A 79 -0.94 3.43 9.86
C ILE A 79 0.11 2.32 9.78
N GLU A 80 0.20 1.46 10.80
CA GLU A 80 1.10 0.31 10.81
C GLU A 80 0.78 -0.66 9.67
N GLU A 81 -0.50 -0.95 9.42
CA GLU A 81 -0.92 -1.78 8.29
C GLU A 81 -0.55 -1.16 6.94
N LEU A 82 -0.82 0.14 6.74
CA LEU A 82 -0.40 0.85 5.52
C LEU A 82 1.12 0.80 5.34
N SER A 83 1.85 0.95 6.45
CA SER A 83 3.31 0.97 6.45
C SER A 83 3.89 -0.41 6.13
N PHE A 84 3.32 -1.47 6.68
CA PHE A 84 3.64 -2.85 6.36
C PHE A 84 3.43 -3.12 4.86
N LEU A 85 2.27 -2.76 4.32
CA LEU A 85 1.95 -2.95 2.90
C LEU A 85 2.95 -2.22 1.98
N SER A 86 3.39 -1.02 2.35
CA SER A 86 4.41 -0.26 1.62
C SER A 86 5.80 -0.87 1.74
N ASN A 87 6.21 -1.28 2.95
CA ASN A 87 7.54 -1.83 3.20
C ASN A 87 7.75 -3.19 2.54
N GLU A 88 6.71 -4.04 2.50
CA GLU A 88 6.73 -5.36 1.88
C GLU A 88 6.43 -5.33 0.36
N GLY A 89 6.23 -4.15 -0.23
CA GLY A 89 6.08 -3.98 -1.67
C GLY A 89 4.69 -4.27 -2.24
N TYR A 90 3.69 -4.49 -1.37
CA TYR A 90 2.29 -4.51 -1.80
C TYR A 90 1.84 -3.14 -2.31
N LEU A 91 2.38 -2.06 -1.74
CA LEU A 91 2.22 -0.67 -2.19
C LEU A 91 3.58 -0.06 -2.56
N ASP A 92 4.14 -0.50 -3.68
CA ASP A 92 5.47 -0.10 -4.18
C ASP A 92 5.43 0.98 -5.29
N ASP A 93 4.24 1.41 -5.72
CA ASP A 93 4.11 2.43 -6.77
C ASP A 93 4.72 3.77 -6.27
N PRO A 94 5.76 4.30 -6.93
CA PRO A 94 6.44 5.51 -6.48
C PRO A 94 5.51 6.73 -6.41
N LYS A 95 4.51 6.84 -7.29
CA LYS A 95 3.54 7.94 -7.27
C LYS A 95 2.64 7.85 -6.05
N MET A 96 2.18 6.64 -5.70
CA MET A 96 1.38 6.42 -4.49
C MET A 96 2.21 6.72 -3.24
N ILE A 97 3.43 6.19 -3.16
CA ILE A 97 4.34 6.47 -2.03
C ILE A 97 4.58 7.97 -1.88
N ASN A 98 4.90 8.67 -2.97
CA ASN A 98 5.13 10.11 -2.92
C ASN A 98 3.87 10.88 -2.48
N PHE A 99 2.68 10.43 -2.89
CA PHE A 99 1.42 11.05 -2.51
C PHE A 99 1.18 10.99 -0.99
N PHE A 100 1.33 9.83 -0.35
CA PHE A 100 1.06 9.69 1.09
C PHE A 100 2.26 9.96 2.01
N SER A 101 3.47 10.11 1.44
CA SER A 101 4.70 10.35 2.23
C SER A 101 4.61 11.54 3.20
N PRO A 102 4.07 12.71 2.79
CA PRO A 102 3.87 13.82 3.72
C PRO A 102 2.96 13.46 4.90
N ALA A 103 1.92 12.65 4.68
CA ALA A 103 1.01 12.22 5.74
C ALA A 103 1.71 11.33 6.76
N ILE A 104 2.53 10.37 6.32
CA ILE A 104 3.35 9.54 7.23
C ILE A 104 4.27 10.40 8.11
N ILE A 105 4.88 11.44 7.54
CA ILE A 105 5.72 12.37 8.30
C ILE A 105 4.89 13.09 9.37
N THR A 106 3.73 13.65 8.99
CA THR A 106 2.83 14.35 9.92
C THR A 106 2.33 13.43 11.03
N TRP A 107 1.83 12.24 10.68
CA TRP A 107 1.33 11.28 11.66
C TRP A 107 2.42 10.84 12.64
N TYR A 108 3.66 10.70 12.18
CA TYR A 108 4.77 10.39 13.07
C TYR A 108 5.22 11.59 13.92
N GLU A 109 5.43 12.76 13.31
CA GLU A 109 6.06 13.90 13.98
C GLU A 109 5.11 14.70 14.85
N GLN A 110 3.84 14.77 14.48
CA GLN A 110 2.84 15.61 15.15
C GLN A 110 1.90 14.75 16.00
N ILE A 111 1.37 13.63 15.48
CA ILE A 111 0.37 12.86 16.22
C ILE A 111 1.04 11.84 17.15
N PHE A 112 1.87 10.94 16.61
CA PHE A 112 2.50 9.86 17.39
C PHE A 112 3.36 10.39 18.54
N LYS A 113 4.16 11.44 18.28
CA LYS A 113 5.03 12.05 19.30
C LYS A 113 4.27 12.82 20.39
N GLU A 114 3.08 13.34 20.09
CA GLU A 114 2.26 14.03 21.07
C GLU A 114 1.44 13.03 21.92
N HIS A 115 1.06 11.90 21.34
CA HIS A 115 0.18 10.92 22.00
C HIS A 115 0.94 9.89 22.86
N TYR A 116 2.22 9.64 22.59
CA TYR A 116 3.02 8.67 23.33
C TYR A 116 4.22 9.31 24.03
N PRO A 117 4.62 8.80 25.21
CA PRO A 117 5.82 9.28 25.88
C PRO A 117 7.10 8.80 25.18
N GLU A 118 8.23 9.47 25.43
CA GLU A 118 9.50 9.21 24.74
C GLU A 118 9.97 7.76 24.82
N GLU A 119 9.74 7.07 25.94
CA GLU A 119 10.12 5.67 26.11
C GLU A 119 9.39 4.74 25.14
N VAL A 120 8.11 5.02 24.85
CA VAL A 120 7.31 4.25 23.88
C VAL A 120 7.71 4.61 22.46
N ILE A 121 7.98 5.88 22.19
CA ILE A 121 8.46 6.35 20.89
C ILE A 121 9.80 5.67 20.54
N LYS A 122 10.71 5.55 21.50
CA LYS A 122 12.04 4.93 21.32
C LYS A 122 12.00 3.40 21.32
N ASN A 123 10.93 2.78 21.82
CA ASN A 123 10.79 1.33 21.80
C ASN A 123 10.70 0.82 20.34
N PRO A 124 11.63 -0.03 19.87
CA PRO A 124 11.60 -0.53 18.49
C PRO A 124 10.39 -1.44 18.18
N ASP A 125 9.78 -2.05 19.20
CA ASP A 125 8.70 -3.03 19.04
C ASP A 125 7.32 -2.38 18.87
N VAL A 126 7.21 -1.08 19.14
CA VAL A 126 5.94 -0.34 19.02
C VAL A 126 5.86 0.29 17.64
N PHE A 127 4.92 -0.18 16.82
CA PHE A 127 4.71 0.26 15.43
C PHE A 127 6.01 0.26 14.59
N PRO A 128 6.70 -0.90 14.49
CA PRO A 128 7.98 -1.01 13.80
C PRO A 128 7.91 -0.63 12.31
N GLU A 129 6.83 -1.00 11.60
CA GLU A 129 6.71 -0.75 10.16
C GLU A 129 6.48 0.74 9.87
N MET A 130 5.67 1.43 10.67
CA MET A 130 5.53 2.89 10.59
C MET A 130 6.88 3.59 10.80
N LYS A 131 7.64 3.18 11.82
CA LYS A 131 8.98 3.74 12.10
C LYS A 131 9.96 3.47 10.97
N LYS A 132 9.94 2.28 10.38
CA LYS A 132 10.77 1.89 9.24
C LYS A 132 10.42 2.71 8.00
N LEU A 133 9.13 2.85 7.70
CA LEU A 133 8.66 3.62 6.55
C LEU A 133 8.98 5.12 6.71
N TYR A 134 8.74 5.70 7.89
CA TYR A 134 9.11 7.08 8.20
C TYR A 134 10.61 7.34 7.95
N LYS A 135 11.48 6.44 8.43
CA LYS A 135 12.94 6.53 8.20
C LYS A 135 13.29 6.39 6.71
N LYS A 136 12.59 5.55 5.95
CA LYS A 136 12.79 5.38 4.50
C LYS A 136 12.43 6.67 3.76
N ILE A 137 11.29 7.28 4.11
CA ILE A 137 10.80 8.52 3.49
C ILE A 137 11.75 9.70 3.79
N LYS A 138 12.15 9.92 5.05
CA LYS A 138 13.03 11.05 5.43
C LYS A 138 14.46 10.97 4.88
N LYS A 139 14.90 9.79 4.42
CA LYS A 139 16.23 9.58 3.83
C LYS A 139 16.26 9.82 2.32
N ASN A 140 15.11 9.80 1.66
CA ASN A 140 14.94 10.12 0.24
C ASN A 140 14.80 11.63 0.07
#